data_AF-A0A7S2UW11-F1
#
_entry.id   AF-A0A7S2UW11-F1
#
_cell.length_a   1.000
_cell.length_b   1.000
_cell.length_c   1.000
_cell.angle_alpha   90.00
_cell.angle_beta   90.00
_cell.angle_gamma   90.00
#
_symmetry.space_group_name_H-M   'P 1'
#
loop_
_entity.id
_entity.type
_entity.pdbx_description
1 polymer ?
#
loop_
_entity_poly.entity_id
_entity_poly.type
_entity_poly.pdbx_seq_one_letter_code
_entity_poly.pdbx_strand_id
1 'polypeptide(L)'
;DRVLAVALVHFAQHELEYIILETGIGGRYDSTNFVGQPAVSVITSVGLDHQALLGATLREVAWQKAGIIKPDVAVFTPDKQDHVVRMVLQRQAQEKGAPLQFVSKNR
;
A
#
# COMPACT_ATOMS: atom_id res chain seq x y z
N ASP A 1 7.99 11.82 -9.46
CA ASP A 1 6.86 12.08 -10.38
C ASP A 1 6.57 13.58 -10.38
N ARG A 2 6.38 14.21 -11.55
CA ARG A 2 6.12 15.66 -11.67
C ARG A 2 4.71 16.06 -11.19
N VAL A 3 3.72 15.21 -11.44
CA VAL A 3 2.33 15.42 -11.01
C VAL A 3 2.24 15.33 -9.49
N LEU A 4 2.91 14.34 -8.88
CA LEU A 4 3.00 14.23 -7.43
C LEU A 4 3.59 15.50 -6.80
N ALA A 5 4.68 16.03 -7.36
CA ALA A 5 5.30 17.25 -6.85
C ALA A 5 4.35 18.45 -6.89
N VAL A 6 3.65 18.65 -8.02
CA VAL A 6 2.65 19.73 -8.16
C VAL A 6 1.49 19.53 -7.18
N ALA A 7 0.99 18.30 -7.02
CA ALA A 7 -0.08 17.98 -6.07
C ALA A 7 0.34 18.31 -4.63
N LEU A 8 1.55 17.94 -4.21
CA LEU A 8 2.04 18.23 -2.86
C LEU A 8 2.17 19.74 -2.59
N VAL A 9 2.66 20.51 -3.57
CA VAL A 9 2.72 21.98 -3.45
C VAL A 9 1.31 22.56 -3.34
N HIS A 10 0.36 22.07 -4.12
CA HIS A 10 -1.02 22.51 -4.05
C HIS A 10 -1.67 22.17 -2.70
N PHE A 11 -1.47 20.95 -2.19
CA PHE A 11 -1.98 20.53 -0.88
C PHE A 11 -1.40 21.35 0.26
N ALA A 12 -0.12 21.71 0.20
CA ALA A 12 0.52 22.56 1.19
C ALA A 12 -0.03 23.99 1.25
N GLN A 13 -0.77 24.44 0.23
CA GLN A 13 -1.42 25.76 0.19
C GLN A 13 -2.85 25.75 0.78
N HIS A 14 -3.36 24.60 1.19
CA HIS A 14 -4.71 24.42 1.71
C HIS A 14 -4.69 23.84 3.12
N GLU A 15 -5.71 24.18 3.93
CA GLU A 15 -5.90 23.59 5.26
C GLU A 15 -6.61 22.23 5.14
N LEU A 16 -5.84 21.21 4.73
CA LEU A 16 -6.32 19.83 4.61
C LEU A 16 -6.08 19.05 5.91
N GLU A 17 -7.09 18.32 6.38
CA GLU A 17 -6.95 17.42 7.54
C GLU A 17 -6.29 16.10 7.15
N TYR A 18 -6.61 15.58 5.94
CA TYR A 18 -6.07 14.33 5.42
C TYR A 18 -5.80 14.40 3.92
N ILE A 19 -4.85 13.58 3.46
CA ILE A 19 -4.54 13.36 2.05
C ILE A 19 -4.59 11.85 1.79
N ILE A 20 -5.28 11.44 0.73
CA ILE A 20 -5.22 10.07 0.21
C ILE A 20 -4.19 10.06 -0.92
N LEU A 21 -3.12 9.28 -0.74
CA LEU A 21 -2.10 9.05 -1.77
C LEU A 21 -2.29 7.65 -2.36
N GLU A 22 -2.75 7.60 -3.60
CA GLU A 22 -2.82 6.36 -4.38
C GLU A 22 -1.43 6.04 -4.97
N THR A 23 -0.99 4.79 -4.83
CA THR A 23 0.25 4.35 -5.49
C THR A 23 0.03 4.27 -7.00
N GLY A 24 0.99 4.76 -7.79
CA GLY A 24 0.91 4.65 -9.25
C GLY A 24 1.13 3.21 -9.70
N ILE A 25 2.20 2.56 -9.24
CA ILE A 25 2.48 1.16 -9.55
C ILE A 25 3.22 0.44 -8.41
N GLY A 26 2.71 -0.74 -8.04
CA GLY A 26 3.27 -1.51 -6.93
C GLY A 26 3.07 -0.81 -5.59
N GLY A 27 4.17 -0.32 -5.00
CA GLY A 27 4.13 0.39 -3.72
C GLY A 27 5.51 0.60 -3.11
N ARG A 28 6.33 -0.45 -3.03
CA ARG A 28 7.67 -0.41 -2.40
C ARG A 28 8.57 0.67 -2.97
N TYR A 29 8.59 0.79 -4.29
CA TYR A 29 9.41 1.75 -5.03
C TYR A 29 8.57 2.83 -5.72
N ASP A 30 7.29 2.95 -5.35
CA ASP A 30 6.42 3.98 -5.90
C ASP A 30 6.83 5.36 -5.36
N SER A 31 6.72 6.38 -6.19
CA SER A 31 7.13 7.74 -5.80
C SER A 31 6.29 8.31 -4.65
N THR A 32 5.09 7.80 -4.41
CA THR A 32 4.22 8.17 -3.28
C THR A 32 4.67 7.56 -1.94
N ASN A 33 5.57 6.56 -1.96
CA ASN A 33 5.99 5.83 -0.75
C ASN A 33 7.02 6.59 0.11
N PHE A 34 7.16 7.91 -0.08
CA PHE A 34 8.04 8.77 0.71
C PHE A 34 7.51 9.06 2.11
N VAL A 35 6.20 8.87 2.36
CA VAL A 35 5.58 9.11 3.67
C VAL A 35 6.08 8.08 4.69
N GLY A 36 6.86 8.53 5.67
CA GLY A 36 7.48 7.66 6.67
C GLY A 36 6.48 7.03 7.65
N GLN A 37 5.45 7.79 8.04
CA GLN A 37 4.45 7.39 9.02
C GLN A 37 3.06 7.90 8.59
N PRO A 38 2.38 7.21 7.65
CA PRO A 38 1.01 7.55 7.30
C PRO A 38 0.07 7.22 8.45
N ALA A 39 -1.09 7.88 8.51
CA ALA A 39 -2.12 7.57 9.51
C ALA A 39 -2.65 6.12 9.36
N VAL A 40 -2.71 5.63 8.12
CA VAL A 40 -3.14 4.28 7.78
C VAL A 40 -2.54 3.87 6.43
N SER A 41 -2.29 2.58 6.24
CA SER A 41 -1.98 2.00 4.92
C SER A 41 -3.12 1.10 4.44
N VAL A 42 -3.41 1.12 3.14
CA VAL A 42 -4.48 0.30 2.56
C VAL A 42 -3.93 -0.46 1.37
N ILE A 43 -4.11 -1.78 1.36
CA ILE A 43 -3.74 -2.64 0.24
C ILE A 43 -5.02 -3.29 -0.29
N THR A 44 -5.44 -2.89 -1.48
CA THR A 44 -6.62 -3.46 -2.15
C THR A 44 -6.36 -4.90 -2.64
N SER A 45 -7.32 -5.49 -3.34
CA SER A 45 -7.18 -6.83 -3.92
C SER A 45 -5.92 -6.92 -4.79
N VAL A 46 -5.09 -7.92 -4.52
CA VAL A 46 -3.83 -8.14 -5.26
C VAL A 46 -4.07 -9.23 -6.31
N GLY A 47 -3.76 -8.90 -7.57
CA GLY A 47 -3.83 -9.83 -8.70
C GLY A 47 -2.49 -9.93 -9.41
N LEU A 48 -2.48 -10.59 -10.57
CA LEU A 48 -1.34 -10.53 -11.49
C LEU A 48 -1.49 -9.27 -12.36
N ASP A 49 -1.07 -8.13 -11.82
CA ASP A 49 -1.04 -6.84 -12.51
C ASP A 49 0.40 -6.42 -12.86
N HIS A 50 0.56 -5.77 -14.01
CA HIS A 50 1.83 -5.14 -14.43
C HIS A 50 3.07 -6.04 -14.30
N GLN A 51 2.98 -7.31 -14.73
CA GLN A 51 4.01 -8.33 -14.51
C GLN A 51 5.41 -7.96 -15.03
N ALA A 52 5.49 -7.15 -16.10
CA ALA A 52 6.77 -6.66 -16.62
C ALA A 52 7.55 -5.78 -15.63
N LEU A 53 6.86 -5.17 -14.66
CA LEU A 53 7.44 -4.26 -13.67
C LEU A 53 7.40 -4.83 -12.24
N LEU A 54 6.37 -5.60 -11.92
CA LEU A 54 6.11 -6.07 -10.55
C LEU A 54 6.55 -7.52 -10.30
N GLY A 55 6.88 -8.27 -11.35
CA GLY A 55 7.27 -9.68 -11.28
C GLY A 55 6.24 -10.62 -11.93
N ALA A 56 6.64 -11.86 -12.17
CA ALA A 56 5.84 -12.84 -12.88
C ALA A 56 4.82 -13.56 -11.99
N THR A 57 4.94 -13.43 -10.66
CA THR A 57 4.15 -14.20 -9.68
C THR A 57 3.36 -13.30 -8.73
N LEU A 58 2.24 -13.83 -8.21
CA LEU A 58 1.46 -13.15 -7.16
C LEU A 58 2.29 -12.80 -5.92
N ARG A 59 3.29 -13.63 -5.61
CA ARG A 59 4.21 -13.39 -4.49
C ARG A 59 5.03 -12.11 -4.71
N GLU A 60 5.57 -11.91 -5.90
CA GLU A 60 6.38 -10.74 -6.24
C GLU A 60 5.53 -9.48 -6.28
N VAL A 61 4.34 -9.55 -6.90
CA VAL A 61 3.39 -8.44 -6.92
C VAL A 61 2.95 -8.06 -5.49
N ALA A 62 2.61 -9.04 -4.66
CA ALA A 62 2.26 -8.79 -3.26
C ALA A 62 3.42 -8.18 -2.49
N TRP A 63 4.66 -8.61 -2.72
CA TRP A 63 5.84 -8.07 -2.05
C TRP A 63 6.12 -6.61 -2.43
N GLN A 64 5.86 -6.25 -3.69
CA GLN A 64 5.91 -4.87 -4.16
C GLN A 64 4.84 -4.02 -3.48
N LYS A 65 3.58 -4.44 -3.49
CA LYS A 65 2.47 -3.69 -2.86
C LYS A 65 2.62 -3.60 -1.34
N ALA A 66 3.12 -4.65 -0.69
CA ALA A 66 3.40 -4.66 0.75
C ALA A 66 4.47 -3.64 1.19
N GLY A 67 5.21 -3.06 0.25
CA GLY A 67 6.23 -2.05 0.56
C GLY A 67 5.70 -0.73 1.11
N ILE A 68 4.38 -0.50 1.08
CA ILE A 68 3.75 0.65 1.75
C ILE A 68 3.49 0.40 3.25
N ILE A 69 3.64 -0.83 3.73
CA ILE A 69 3.48 -1.15 5.16
C ILE A 69 4.61 -0.49 5.95
N LYS A 70 4.26 0.43 6.85
CA LYS A 70 5.19 1.17 7.71
C LYS A 70 5.17 0.66 9.15
N PRO A 71 6.28 0.85 9.91
CA PRO A 71 6.35 0.42 11.30
C PRO A 71 5.20 0.96 12.15
N ASP A 72 4.58 0.09 12.93
CA ASP A 72 3.51 0.42 13.90
C ASP A 72 2.26 1.12 13.32
N VAL A 73 2.12 1.17 11.98
CA VAL A 73 0.97 1.77 11.30
C VAL A 73 -0.06 0.71 10.95
N ALA A 74 -1.33 0.96 11.25
CA ALA A 74 -2.41 0.05 10.90
C ALA A 74 -2.53 -0.15 9.38
N VAL A 75 -2.75 -1.39 8.96
CA VAL A 75 -2.91 -1.79 7.56
C VAL A 75 -4.24 -2.49 7.37
N PHE A 76 -5.00 -2.06 6.36
CA PHE A 76 -6.27 -2.67 5.99
C PHE A 76 -6.19 -3.29 4.61
N THR A 77 -6.77 -4.47 4.46
CA THR A 77 -6.87 -5.16 3.17
C THR A 77 -8.16 -5.97 3.10
N PRO A 78 -8.75 -6.19 1.91
CA PRO A 78 -9.93 -7.04 1.78
C PRO A 78 -9.71 -8.45 2.33
N ASP A 79 -10.74 -9.05 2.91
CA ASP A 79 -10.73 -10.45 3.35
C ASP A 79 -10.49 -11.41 2.17
N LYS A 80 -11.12 -11.17 1.02
CA LYS A 80 -10.96 -11.99 -0.17
C LYS A 80 -9.63 -11.67 -0.87
N GLN A 81 -8.60 -12.44 -0.54
CA GLN A 81 -7.26 -12.39 -1.12
C GLN A 81 -6.74 -13.81 -1.35
N ASP A 82 -5.84 -13.97 -2.33
CA ASP A 82 -5.11 -15.23 -2.53
C ASP A 82 -4.27 -15.58 -1.28
N HIS A 83 -4.12 -16.87 -1.01
CA HIS A 83 -3.36 -17.35 0.16
C HIS A 83 -1.90 -16.85 0.15
N VAL A 84 -1.26 -16.81 -1.02
CA VAL A 84 0.12 -16.32 -1.16
C VAL A 84 0.20 -14.84 -0.83
N VAL A 85 -0.78 -14.04 -1.26
CA VAL A 85 -0.87 -12.61 -0.94
C VAL A 85 -1.00 -12.44 0.57
N ARG A 86 -1.95 -13.15 1.20
CA ARG A 86 -2.16 -13.10 2.65
C ARG A 86 -0.88 -13.37 3.43
N MET A 87 -0.13 -14.42 3.06
CA MET A 87 1.15 -14.75 3.71
C MET A 87 2.18 -13.62 3.59
N VAL A 88 2.31 -13.01 2.41
CA VAL A 88 3.27 -11.91 2.18
C VAL A 88 2.89 -10.69 3.02
N LEU A 89 1.61 -10.31 3.04
CA LEU A 89 1.13 -9.17 3.82
C LEU A 89 1.31 -9.40 5.32
N GLN A 90 0.95 -10.59 5.82
CA GLN A 90 1.11 -10.95 7.23
C GLN A 90 2.57 -10.94 7.66
N ARG A 91 3.47 -11.52 6.86
CA ARG A 91 4.91 -11.51 7.14
C ARG A 91 5.43 -10.08 7.19
N GLN A 92 5.10 -9.25 6.19
CA GLN A 92 5.58 -7.88 6.13
C GLN A 92 5.04 -7.04 7.30
N ALA A 93 3.77 -7.24 7.66
CA ALA A 93 3.16 -6.57 8.81
C ALA A 93 3.83 -6.99 10.14
N GLN A 94 4.08 -8.29 10.33
CA GLN A 94 4.79 -8.82 11.49
C GLN A 94 6.20 -8.24 11.61
N GLU A 95 6.97 -8.21 10.51
CA GLU A 95 8.31 -7.61 10.46
C GLU A 95 8.31 -6.11 10.81
N LYS A 96 7.18 -5.43 10.64
CA LYS A 96 7.00 -4.00 10.91
C LYS A 96 6.27 -3.71 12.22
N GLY A 97 5.83 -4.72 12.96
CA GLY A 97 4.94 -4.50 14.11
C GLY A 97 3.60 -3.84 13.73
N ALA A 98 3.22 -3.88 12.45
CA ALA A 98 2.06 -3.19 11.92
C ALA A 98 0.77 -4.00 12.17
N PRO A 99 -0.27 -3.44 12.79
CA PRO A 99 -1.56 -4.12 12.94
C PRO A 99 -2.22 -4.34 11.57
N LEU A 100 -2.32 -5.60 11.13
CA LEU A 100 -2.97 -5.96 9.87
C LEU A 100 -4.40 -6.45 10.10
N GLN A 101 -5.37 -5.78 9.48
CA GLN A 101 -6.77 -6.17 9.51
C GLN A 101 -7.28 -6.56 8.12
N PHE A 102 -7.86 -7.76 8.05
CA PHE A 102 -8.63 -8.21 6.90
C PHE A 102 -10.09 -7.75 7.06
N VAL A 103 -10.58 -6.96 6.10
CA VAL A 103 -11.90 -6.32 6.16
C VAL A 103 -12.83 -7.02 5.16
N SER A 104 -13.93 -7.57 5.67
CA SER A 104 -15.02 -8.08 4.84
C SER A 104 -15.92 -6.93 4.38
N LYS A 105 -16.49 -7.05 3.18
CA LYS A 105 -17.57 -6.12 2.77
C LYS A 105 -18.75 -6.33 3.72
N ASN A 106 -19.10 -5.30 4.50
CA ASN A 106 -20.41 -5.23 5.14
C ASN A 106 -21.45 -5.11 4.02
N ARG A 107 -22.42 -6.03 4.01
CA ARG A 107 -23.63 -5.92 3.18
C ARG A 107 -24.58 -4.91 3.81
#